data_AF-A0A3M1SHL4-F1
#
_entry.id   AF-A0A3M1SHL4-F1
#
_cell.length_a   1.000
_cell.length_b   1.000
_cell.length_c   1.000
_cell.angle_alpha   90.00
_cell.angle_beta   90.00
_cell.angle_gamma   90.00
#
_symmetry.space_group_name_H-M   'P 1'
#
loop_
_entity.id
_entity.type
_entity.pdbx_description
1 polymer ?
#
loop_
_entity_poly.entity_id
_entity_poly.type
_entity_poly.pdbx_seq_one_letter_code
_entity_poly.pdbx_strand_id
1 'polypeptide(L)'
;MNGFDAIPVGWRLMILAVLGFVAGGSANAVVDFLLRPYRSSSQNGGSGKVRRPSFPAYWGIVSHESFSLGRRLRYLAVAAGFAAVLPLLYWWEVEQCRHILWEGPLPDRSILYAVYTAHALLAWLMLAASLIDWDEQIIPDAIVVPGTLIGLTLAAWLPWSLLPDVVRPNLDSGFPFLVGPGRGGAYRFLTFASPRAFPDWAVGGTDWKPLVAALACWWFWCVALMPRTWYSRHGWRRALKLALARLCRSRATYWLAGLGVVGSAAIAVVWRLDGLHWQGLFSSLIGMIAAFGITWIIRIVFSLVLDREAMGFGDVTLMGMIGAFLGWQASLMAFFVAPFFGLALGLVILIATRDHRIPYGPFLCLGAATVVVFWAGIWSGTVSWFALGPILILLLVTCIVGSAFILLLWRFLRGA
;
A
#
# COMPACT_ATOMS: atom_id res chain seq x y z
N MET A 1 28.62 15.64 -3.11
CA MET A 1 28.65 14.25 -3.61
C MET A 1 28.51 13.34 -2.41
N ASN A 2 27.47 12.53 -2.35
CA ASN A 2 27.28 11.57 -1.25
C ASN A 2 28.40 10.53 -1.30
N GLY A 3 28.88 10.05 -0.14
CA GLY A 3 29.96 9.04 -0.10
C GLY A 3 29.63 7.75 -0.89
N PHE A 4 28.34 7.44 -1.04
CA PHE A 4 27.90 6.31 -1.85
C PHE A 4 28.14 6.51 -3.36
N ASP A 5 28.05 7.74 -3.86
CA ASP A 5 28.28 8.04 -5.28
C ASP A 5 29.74 7.90 -5.74
N ALA A 6 30.67 7.96 -4.79
CA ALA A 6 32.09 7.73 -5.07
C ALA A 6 32.39 6.25 -5.38
N ILE A 7 31.50 5.34 -5.02
CA ILE A 7 31.65 3.90 -5.23
C ILE A 7 31.23 3.56 -6.68
N PRO A 8 32.03 2.78 -7.44
CA PRO A 8 31.64 2.37 -8.79
C PRO A 8 30.31 1.61 -8.79
N VAL A 9 29.50 1.80 -9.84
CA VAL A 9 28.14 1.23 -9.98
C VAL A 9 28.11 -0.26 -9.67
N GLY A 10 29.05 -1.04 -10.19
CA GLY A 10 29.11 -2.49 -9.94
C GLY A 10 29.21 -2.87 -8.47
N TRP A 11 30.04 -2.14 -7.70
CA TRP A 11 30.17 -2.33 -6.26
C TRP A 11 28.91 -1.90 -5.49
N ARG A 12 28.27 -0.81 -5.92
CA ARG A 12 26.98 -0.37 -5.34
C ARG A 12 25.90 -1.44 -5.51
N LEU A 13 25.77 -1.98 -6.72
CA LEU A 13 24.81 -3.05 -7.00
C LEU A 13 25.10 -4.31 -6.19
N MET A 14 26.39 -4.66 -6.02
CA MET A 14 26.77 -5.80 -5.18
C MET A 14 26.41 -5.58 -3.70
N ILE A 15 26.68 -4.39 -3.15
CA ILE A 15 26.30 -4.02 -1.78
C ILE A 15 24.78 -4.12 -1.62
N LEU A 16 24.01 -3.59 -2.57
CA LEU A 16 22.55 -3.66 -2.54
C LEU A 16 22.03 -5.08 -2.71
N ALA A 17 22.72 -5.94 -3.44
CA ALA A 17 22.37 -7.36 -3.54
C ALA A 17 22.55 -8.08 -2.19
N VAL A 18 23.65 -7.81 -1.47
CA VAL A 18 23.87 -8.35 -0.12
C VAL A 18 22.80 -7.82 0.86
N LEU A 19 22.52 -6.52 0.83
CA LEU A 19 21.46 -5.92 1.64
C LEU A 19 20.09 -6.51 1.28
N GLY A 20 19.82 -6.76 0.00
CA GLY A 20 18.60 -7.41 -0.47
C GLY A 20 18.48 -8.84 0.03
N PHE A 21 19.57 -9.61 0.03
CA PHE A 21 19.59 -10.95 0.59
C PHE A 21 19.26 -10.95 2.09
N VAL A 22 19.88 -10.06 2.85
CA VAL A 22 19.61 -9.88 4.29
C VAL A 22 18.18 -9.44 4.52
N ALA A 23 17.68 -8.48 3.74
CA ALA A 23 16.31 -7.97 3.85
C ALA A 23 15.28 -9.06 3.53
N GLY A 24 15.47 -9.86 2.47
CA GLY A 24 14.61 -11.00 2.17
C GLY A 24 14.67 -12.10 3.25
N GLY A 25 15.85 -12.34 3.84
CA GLY A 25 15.99 -13.19 5.03
C GLY A 25 15.20 -12.67 6.23
N SER A 26 15.26 -11.36 6.49
CA SER A 26 14.49 -10.72 7.57
C SER A 26 12.98 -10.76 7.33
N ALA A 27 12.52 -10.67 6.07
CA ALA A 27 11.10 -10.83 5.74
C ALA A 27 10.62 -12.24 6.15
N ASN A 28 11.38 -13.29 5.84
CA ASN A 28 11.06 -14.65 6.28
C ASN A 28 11.00 -14.76 7.82
N ALA A 29 11.93 -14.12 8.53
CA ALA A 29 11.95 -14.13 9.99
C ALA A 29 10.72 -13.44 10.59
N VAL A 30 10.30 -12.30 10.01
CA VAL A 30 9.09 -11.58 10.40
C VAL A 30 7.83 -12.41 10.12
N VAL A 31 7.74 -13.04 8.94
CA VAL A 31 6.65 -13.94 8.57
C VAL A 31 6.52 -15.07 9.60
N ASP A 32 7.62 -15.76 9.92
CA ASP A 32 7.59 -16.81 10.93
C ASP A 32 7.18 -16.29 12.30
N PHE A 33 7.72 -15.15 12.74
CA PHE A 33 7.40 -14.56 14.02
C PHE A 33 5.90 -14.28 14.15
N LEU A 34 5.30 -13.69 13.11
CA LEU A 34 3.88 -13.35 13.07
C LEU A 34 2.98 -14.59 12.96
N LEU A 35 3.45 -15.65 12.29
CA LEU A 35 2.69 -16.89 12.12
C LEU A 35 2.81 -17.88 13.29
N ARG A 36 3.73 -17.67 14.24
CA ARG A 36 3.89 -18.53 15.43
C ARG A 36 2.58 -18.83 16.17
N PRO A 37 1.72 -17.84 16.49
CA PRO A 37 0.48 -18.10 17.23
C PRO A 37 -0.47 -19.01 16.46
N TYR A 38 -0.61 -18.79 15.14
CA TYR A 38 -1.48 -19.56 14.26
C TYR A 38 -1.05 -21.02 14.16
N ARG A 39 0.24 -21.27 13.94
CA ARG A 39 0.80 -22.63 13.85
C ARG A 39 0.71 -23.40 15.17
N SER A 40 0.88 -22.72 16.31
CA SER A 40 0.77 -23.35 17.64
C SER A 40 -0.66 -23.79 18.00
N SER A 41 -1.69 -23.10 17.49
CA SER A 41 -3.09 -23.45 17.72
C SER A 41 -3.53 -24.67 16.90
N SER A 42 -2.97 -24.85 15.69
CA SER A 42 -3.21 -26.03 14.85
C SER A 42 -2.61 -27.31 15.45
N GLN A 43 -1.45 -27.20 16.13
CA GLN A 43 -0.78 -28.34 16.76
C GLN A 43 -1.35 -28.73 18.15
N ASN A 44 -2.12 -27.86 18.81
CA ASN A 44 -2.73 -28.15 20.11
C ASN A 44 -3.90 -29.16 20.07
N GLY A 45 -4.18 -29.77 18.91
CA GLY A 45 -4.88 -31.07 18.84
C GLY A 45 -4.03 -32.25 19.34
N GLY A 46 -2.74 -32.06 19.60
CA GLY A 46 -1.83 -33.02 20.22
C GLY A 46 -1.12 -32.42 21.43
N SER A 47 -1.09 -33.16 22.55
CA SER A 47 -0.63 -32.72 23.86
C SER A 47 0.90 -32.51 23.96
N GLY A 48 1.45 -31.44 23.37
CA GLY A 48 2.86 -31.08 23.48
C GLY A 48 3.07 -29.65 23.96
N LYS A 49 3.62 -29.45 25.17
CA LYS A 49 4.02 -28.13 25.68
C LYS A 49 5.10 -27.52 24.78
N VAL A 50 4.73 -26.57 23.92
CA VAL A 50 5.69 -25.77 23.15
C VAL A 50 6.38 -24.75 24.07
N ARG A 51 7.67 -24.95 24.33
CA ARG A 51 8.50 -24.03 25.13
C ARG A 51 8.67 -22.70 24.39
N ARG A 52 8.42 -21.58 25.07
CA ARG A 52 8.63 -20.21 24.56
C ARG A 52 10.14 -19.89 24.55
N PRO A 53 10.80 -19.63 23.41
CA PRO A 53 12.16 -19.11 23.41
C PRO A 53 12.16 -17.58 23.49
N SER A 54 13.17 -17.04 24.18
CA SER A 54 13.38 -15.60 24.40
C SER A 54 13.95 -14.87 23.18
N PHE A 55 13.79 -13.55 23.18
CA PHE A 55 13.80 -12.67 22.01
C PHE A 55 15.15 -12.28 21.34
N PRO A 56 16.37 -12.71 21.74
CA PRO A 56 17.58 -12.25 21.02
C PRO A 56 18.30 -13.31 20.15
N ALA A 57 17.74 -14.49 19.89
CA ALA A 57 18.45 -15.56 19.17
C ALA A 57 18.23 -15.63 17.63
N TYR A 58 17.80 -14.55 16.96
CA TYR A 58 17.38 -14.58 15.55
C TYR A 58 18.34 -13.94 14.53
N TRP A 59 19.63 -13.85 14.87
CA TRP A 59 20.68 -13.38 13.97
C TRP A 59 21.61 -14.47 13.45
N GLY A 60 21.42 -15.71 13.88
CA GLY A 60 22.00 -16.86 13.20
C GLY A 60 21.10 -17.25 12.03
N ILE A 61 21.70 -17.76 10.96
CA ILE A 61 21.08 -18.78 10.12
C ILE A 61 20.78 -19.95 11.08
N VAL A 62 19.69 -19.86 11.86
CA VAL A 62 19.43 -20.79 12.95
C VAL A 62 18.89 -22.06 12.35
N SER A 63 19.81 -23.03 12.30
CA SER A 63 19.60 -24.46 12.40
C SER A 63 18.48 -24.81 13.39
N HIS A 64 17.24 -24.78 12.94
CA HIS A 64 16.21 -25.64 13.50
C HIS A 64 16.21 -26.92 12.67
N GLU A 65 16.62 -28.01 13.30
CA GLU A 65 16.45 -29.36 12.77
C GLU A 65 14.96 -29.57 12.40
N SER A 66 14.76 -30.15 11.21
CA SER A 66 13.48 -30.52 10.57
C SER A 66 12.66 -29.46 9.80
N PHE A 67 13.27 -28.41 9.24
CA PHE A 67 12.62 -27.78 8.08
C PHE A 67 12.62 -28.75 6.88
N SER A 68 11.44 -29.02 6.33
CA SER A 68 11.31 -29.75 5.06
C SER A 68 12.12 -29.04 3.96
N LEU A 69 12.68 -29.81 3.03
CA LEU A 69 13.49 -29.29 1.91
C LEU A 69 12.78 -28.12 1.20
N GLY A 70 11.46 -28.24 0.98
CA GLY A 70 10.64 -27.21 0.36
C GLY A 70 10.63 -25.88 1.12
N ARG A 71 10.61 -25.89 2.46
CA ARG A 71 10.63 -24.63 3.23
C ARG A 71 12.01 -23.96 3.18
N ARG A 72 13.09 -24.72 3.18
CA ARG A 72 14.45 -24.18 2.99
C ARG A 72 14.62 -23.54 1.61
N LEU A 73 14.15 -24.22 0.56
CA LEU A 73 14.15 -23.69 -0.80
C LEU A 73 13.34 -22.40 -0.91
N ARG A 74 12.17 -22.32 -0.27
CA ARG A 74 11.38 -21.08 -0.22
C ARG A 74 12.15 -19.92 0.40
N TYR A 75 12.84 -20.15 1.52
CA TYR A 75 13.54 -19.07 2.23
C TYR A 75 14.70 -18.54 1.39
N LEU A 76 15.45 -19.46 0.78
CA LEU A 76 16.51 -19.12 -0.16
C LEU A 76 15.96 -18.40 -1.39
N ALA A 77 14.82 -18.84 -1.94
CA ALA A 77 14.18 -18.19 -3.09
C ALA A 77 13.72 -16.77 -2.75
N VAL A 78 13.13 -16.54 -1.58
CA VAL A 78 12.72 -15.22 -1.11
C VAL A 78 13.94 -14.30 -0.90
N ALA A 79 14.99 -14.80 -0.24
CA ALA A 79 16.21 -14.02 -0.01
C ALA A 79 16.94 -13.70 -1.33
N ALA A 80 17.11 -14.70 -2.20
CA ALA A 80 17.73 -14.50 -3.52
C ALA A 80 16.89 -13.60 -4.44
N GLY A 81 15.56 -13.73 -4.40
CA GLY A 81 14.64 -12.86 -5.12
C GLY A 81 14.81 -11.41 -4.69
N PHE A 82 14.83 -11.14 -3.39
CA PHE A 82 15.00 -9.77 -2.90
C PHE A 82 16.44 -9.23 -3.09
N ALA A 83 17.44 -10.12 -3.11
CA ALA A 83 18.82 -9.81 -3.52
C ALA A 83 18.91 -9.36 -4.99
N ALA A 84 17.98 -9.78 -5.86
CA ALA A 84 17.86 -9.26 -7.22
C ALA A 84 17.00 -7.99 -7.29
N VAL A 85 15.89 -7.93 -6.55
CA VAL A 85 14.94 -6.79 -6.60
C VAL A 85 15.60 -5.48 -6.20
N LEU A 86 16.31 -5.41 -5.06
CA LEU A 86 16.90 -4.15 -4.60
C LEU A 86 17.91 -3.51 -5.57
N PRO A 87 18.92 -4.24 -6.10
CA PRO A 87 19.85 -3.66 -7.07
C PRO A 87 19.18 -3.36 -8.41
N LEU A 88 18.21 -4.17 -8.86
CA LEU A 88 17.48 -3.90 -10.11
C LEU A 88 16.64 -2.63 -10.00
N LEU A 89 15.92 -2.46 -8.88
CA LEU A 89 15.13 -1.26 -8.61
C LEU A 89 16.04 -0.03 -8.52
N TYR A 90 17.19 -0.15 -7.85
CA TYR A 90 18.18 0.93 -7.78
C TYR A 90 18.71 1.31 -9.16
N TRP A 91 19.11 0.31 -9.95
CA TRP A 91 19.60 0.54 -11.30
C TRP A 91 18.54 1.21 -12.16
N TRP A 92 17.28 0.77 -12.06
CA TRP A 92 16.16 1.32 -12.79
C TRP A 92 15.83 2.77 -12.40
N GLU A 93 15.74 3.05 -11.10
CA GLU A 93 15.26 4.33 -10.60
C GLU A 93 16.38 5.38 -10.49
N VAL A 94 17.55 4.99 -10.00
CA VAL A 94 18.63 5.93 -9.67
C VAL A 94 19.64 6.05 -10.79
N GLU A 95 20.04 4.96 -11.44
CA GLU A 95 21.04 5.02 -12.53
C GLU A 95 20.39 5.32 -13.87
N GLN A 96 19.23 4.73 -14.17
CA GLN A 96 18.54 4.91 -15.45
C GLN A 96 17.47 6.01 -15.42
N CYS A 97 17.06 6.49 -14.24
CA CYS A 97 16.01 7.52 -14.09
C CYS A 97 14.70 7.21 -14.84
N ARG A 98 14.38 5.92 -15.07
CA ARG A 98 13.31 5.53 -16.00
C ARG A 98 11.88 5.76 -15.52
N HIS A 99 11.72 5.99 -14.21
CA HIS A 99 10.45 6.38 -13.62
C HIS A 99 10.13 7.88 -13.84
N ILE A 100 11.03 8.65 -14.44
CA ILE A 100 10.92 10.09 -14.64
C ILE A 100 10.72 10.41 -16.13
N LEU A 101 9.71 11.20 -16.46
CA LEU A 101 9.50 11.77 -17.79
C LEU A 101 9.82 13.27 -17.81
N TRP A 102 11.09 13.61 -17.58
CA TRP A 102 11.55 14.99 -17.46
C TRP A 102 12.53 15.33 -18.59
N GLU A 103 12.25 16.42 -19.30
CA GLU A 103 13.11 16.95 -20.38
C GLU A 103 14.07 18.03 -19.89
N GLY A 104 14.00 18.43 -18.60
CA GLY A 104 14.91 19.42 -18.00
C GLY A 104 16.12 18.79 -17.31
N PRO A 105 16.88 19.56 -16.51
CA PRO A 105 18.01 19.06 -15.74
C PRO A 105 17.59 17.94 -14.79
N LEU A 106 18.34 16.84 -14.76
CA LEU A 106 18.03 15.71 -13.88
C LEU A 106 17.95 16.17 -12.41
N PRO A 107 17.01 15.62 -11.62
CA PRO A 107 16.90 15.93 -10.21
C PRO A 107 18.17 15.50 -9.47
N ASP A 108 18.42 16.13 -8.31
CA ASP A 108 19.52 15.74 -7.44
C ASP A 108 19.39 14.27 -7.03
N ARG A 109 20.53 13.57 -6.90
CA ARG A 109 20.53 12.13 -6.57
C ARG A 109 19.92 11.85 -5.21
N SER A 110 19.97 12.81 -4.28
CA SER A 110 19.30 12.73 -2.98
C SER A 110 17.79 12.43 -3.12
N ILE A 111 17.15 13.04 -4.11
CA ILE A 111 15.73 12.85 -4.42
C ILE A 111 15.49 11.43 -4.96
N LEU A 112 16.35 10.97 -5.88
CA LEU A 112 16.28 9.61 -6.42
C LEU A 112 16.47 8.55 -5.33
N TYR A 113 17.36 8.81 -4.36
CA TYR A 113 17.53 7.94 -3.20
C TYR A 113 16.31 7.92 -2.29
N ALA A 114 15.60 9.03 -2.13
CA ALA A 114 14.37 9.08 -1.34
C ALA A 114 13.26 8.22 -1.98
N VAL A 115 13.04 8.36 -3.29
CA VAL A 115 12.10 7.53 -4.07
C VAL A 115 12.47 6.05 -3.94
N TYR A 116 13.73 5.71 -4.22
CA TYR A 116 14.23 4.35 -4.15
C TYR A 116 14.04 3.73 -2.76
N THR A 117 14.37 4.47 -1.70
CA THR A 117 14.25 3.99 -0.33
C THR A 117 12.79 3.71 0.02
N ALA A 118 11.87 4.58 -0.39
CA ALA A 118 10.44 4.41 -0.16
C ALA A 118 9.91 3.16 -0.89
N HIS A 119 10.26 2.97 -2.16
CA HIS A 119 9.84 1.81 -2.93
C HIS A 119 10.49 0.50 -2.46
N ALA A 120 11.76 0.52 -2.03
CA ALA A 120 12.42 -0.63 -1.43
C ALA A 120 11.73 -1.08 -0.13
N LEU A 121 11.36 -0.12 0.74
CA LEU A 121 10.60 -0.38 1.96
C LEU A 121 9.20 -0.91 1.65
N LEU A 122 8.49 -0.29 0.71
CA LEU A 122 7.18 -0.76 0.27
C LEU A 122 7.27 -2.19 -0.29
N ALA A 123 8.25 -2.48 -1.15
CA ALA A 123 8.49 -3.81 -1.70
C ALA A 123 8.75 -4.85 -0.62
N TRP A 124 9.50 -4.50 0.43
CA TRP A 124 9.75 -5.39 1.57
C TRP A 124 8.47 -5.67 2.37
N LEU A 125 7.67 -4.63 2.66
CA LEU A 125 6.39 -4.77 3.37
C LEU A 125 5.39 -5.61 2.56
N MET A 126 5.29 -5.36 1.25
CA MET A 126 4.44 -6.11 0.32
C MET A 126 4.89 -7.56 0.20
N LEU A 127 6.20 -7.84 0.18
CA LEU A 127 6.73 -9.20 0.17
C LEU A 127 6.31 -9.95 1.44
N ALA A 128 6.51 -9.34 2.61
CA ALA A 128 6.12 -9.95 3.88
C ALA A 128 4.59 -10.18 3.96
N ALA A 129 3.78 -9.21 3.53
CA ALA A 129 2.33 -9.35 3.46
C ALA A 129 1.90 -10.47 2.49
N SER A 130 2.50 -10.52 1.30
CA SER A 130 2.18 -11.52 0.28
C SER A 130 2.55 -12.94 0.72
N LEU A 131 3.66 -13.11 1.44
CA LEU A 131 4.07 -14.42 1.95
C LEU A 131 3.11 -14.93 3.04
N ILE A 132 2.60 -14.03 3.90
CA ILE A 132 1.63 -14.40 4.93
C ILE A 132 0.27 -14.69 4.30
N ASP A 133 -0.15 -13.88 3.33
CA ASP A 133 -1.41 -14.10 2.61
C ASP A 133 -1.36 -15.40 1.78
N TRP A 134 -0.22 -15.72 1.17
CA TRP A 134 -0.03 -17.00 0.49
C TRP A 134 -0.14 -18.20 1.43
N ASP A 135 0.40 -18.10 2.64
CA ASP A 135 0.43 -19.19 3.61
C ASP A 135 -0.90 -19.38 4.36
N GLU A 136 -1.55 -18.29 4.76
CA GLU A 136 -2.68 -18.32 5.69
C GLU A 136 -3.93 -17.56 5.19
N GLN A 137 -3.89 -16.98 3.98
CA GLN A 137 -4.99 -16.20 3.39
C GLN A 137 -5.48 -15.06 4.29
N ILE A 138 -4.54 -14.47 5.04
CA ILE A 138 -4.75 -13.31 5.89
C ILE A 138 -3.65 -12.28 5.66
N ILE A 139 -4.02 -11.00 5.72
CA ILE A 139 -3.05 -9.91 5.72
C ILE A 139 -3.01 -9.33 7.14
N PRO A 140 -1.89 -9.43 7.86
CA PRO A 140 -1.83 -9.02 9.26
C PRO A 140 -1.69 -7.51 9.42
N ASP A 141 -2.48 -6.95 10.32
CA ASP A 141 -2.37 -5.53 10.73
C ASP A 141 -0.97 -5.19 11.26
N ALA A 142 -0.23 -6.17 11.77
CA ALA A 142 1.16 -6.02 12.23
C ALA A 142 2.14 -5.62 11.12
N ILE A 143 1.80 -5.81 9.84
CA ILE A 143 2.58 -5.31 8.70
C ILE A 143 1.97 -4.02 8.18
N VAL A 144 0.66 -4.03 7.95
CA VAL A 144 -0.02 -2.94 7.24
C VAL A 144 -0.09 -1.66 8.07
N VAL A 145 -0.35 -1.76 9.38
CA VAL A 145 -0.45 -0.58 10.25
C VAL A 145 0.91 0.11 10.39
N PRO A 146 2.00 -0.57 10.80
CA PRO A 146 3.33 0.04 10.80
C PRO A 146 3.76 0.52 9.42
N GLY A 147 3.48 -0.25 8.36
CA GLY A 147 3.76 0.16 6.99
C GLY A 147 3.09 1.48 6.63
N THR A 148 1.80 1.64 6.95
CA THR A 148 1.07 2.88 6.71
C THR A 148 1.71 4.06 7.46
N LEU A 149 2.11 3.86 8.72
CA LEU A 149 2.82 4.89 9.49
C LEU A 149 4.18 5.25 8.87
N ILE A 150 4.92 4.25 8.37
CA ILE A 150 6.18 4.48 7.64
C ILE A 150 5.92 5.32 6.38
N GLY A 151 4.89 4.98 5.60
CA GLY A 151 4.51 5.76 4.41
C GLY A 151 4.16 7.22 4.74
N LEU A 152 3.33 7.45 5.75
CA LEU A 152 2.95 8.80 6.21
C LEU A 152 4.16 9.60 6.72
N THR A 153 5.04 8.96 7.48
CA THR A 153 6.24 9.62 8.04
C THR A 153 7.28 9.91 6.98
N LEU A 154 7.49 9.01 6.02
CA LEU A 154 8.33 9.26 4.85
C LEU A 154 7.80 10.44 4.04
N ALA A 155 6.50 10.48 3.74
CA ALA A 155 5.92 11.60 2.99
C ALA A 155 5.99 12.93 3.75
N ALA A 156 5.93 12.90 5.09
CA ALA A 156 6.09 14.08 5.93
C ALA A 156 7.55 14.58 5.99
N TRP A 157 8.52 13.67 6.00
CA TRP A 157 9.93 14.03 6.21
C TRP A 157 10.71 14.20 4.90
N LEU A 158 10.36 13.40 3.89
CA LEU A 158 10.95 13.34 2.57
C LEU A 158 9.80 13.34 1.54
N PRO A 159 9.25 14.51 1.17
CA PRO A 159 8.07 14.58 0.30
C PRO A 159 8.22 13.87 -1.06
N TRP A 160 9.45 13.82 -1.57
CA TRP A 160 9.81 13.07 -2.78
C TRP A 160 9.91 11.54 -2.57
N SER A 161 9.52 11.01 -1.41
CA SER A 161 9.23 9.58 -1.26
C SER A 161 8.00 9.17 -2.08
N LEU A 162 7.12 10.13 -2.39
CA LEU A 162 5.99 9.95 -3.30
C LEU A 162 6.49 9.92 -4.76
N LEU A 163 5.73 9.24 -5.64
CA LEU A 163 6.04 9.14 -7.07
C LEU A 163 6.17 10.52 -7.74
N PRO A 164 6.91 10.68 -8.84
CA PRO A 164 7.01 11.96 -9.54
C PRO A 164 5.75 12.31 -10.34
N ASP A 165 5.32 13.57 -10.32
CA ASP A 165 4.15 14.04 -11.11
C ASP A 165 4.48 14.34 -12.59
N VAL A 166 5.76 14.24 -12.98
CA VAL A 166 6.25 14.86 -14.21
C VAL A 166 5.61 14.24 -15.46
N VAL A 167 4.93 15.07 -16.24
CA VAL A 167 4.34 14.77 -17.55
C VAL A 167 5.15 15.46 -18.64
N ARG A 168 5.36 14.79 -19.78
CA ARG A 168 6.02 15.42 -20.94
C ARG A 168 5.23 16.64 -21.42
N PRO A 169 5.88 17.80 -21.65
CA PRO A 169 5.20 19.02 -22.08
C PRO A 169 4.47 18.88 -23.43
N ASN A 170 4.92 17.97 -24.30
CA ASN A 170 4.43 17.80 -25.69
C ASN A 170 3.40 16.67 -25.87
N LEU A 171 2.59 16.37 -24.85
CA LEU A 171 1.39 15.57 -25.09
C LEU A 171 0.35 16.46 -25.78
N ASP A 172 0.14 16.26 -27.09
CA ASP A 172 -0.98 16.76 -27.92
C ASP A 172 -2.32 16.26 -27.36
N SER A 173 -2.62 16.63 -26.12
CA SER A 173 -3.70 16.07 -25.32
C SER A 173 -5.01 16.83 -25.52
N GLY A 174 -4.99 17.95 -26.25
CA GLY A 174 -6.17 18.80 -26.44
C GLY A 174 -6.69 19.47 -25.16
N PHE A 175 -5.98 19.35 -24.04
CA PHE A 175 -6.39 19.81 -22.71
C PHE A 175 -5.45 20.90 -22.17
N PRO A 176 -5.76 22.20 -22.38
CA PRO A 176 -4.85 23.31 -22.02
C PRO A 176 -4.48 23.40 -20.53
N PHE A 177 -5.26 22.81 -19.61
CA PHE A 177 -4.92 22.80 -18.18
C PHE A 177 -3.78 21.81 -17.82
N LEU A 178 -3.48 20.83 -18.70
CA LEU A 178 -2.29 19.96 -18.59
C LEU A 178 -0.99 20.70 -18.96
N VAL A 179 -1.11 21.91 -19.52
CA VAL A 179 0.02 22.78 -19.86
C VAL A 179 -0.24 24.15 -19.23
N GLY A 180 -0.42 24.18 -17.91
CA GLY A 180 -0.61 25.43 -17.17
C GLY A 180 0.68 26.28 -17.12
N PRO A 181 0.59 27.62 -17.17
CA PRO A 181 1.73 28.51 -16.96
C PRO A 181 2.34 28.26 -15.56
N GLY A 182 3.66 28.15 -15.47
CA GLY A 182 4.37 27.79 -14.22
C GLY A 182 4.70 26.30 -14.03
N ARG A 183 4.50 25.47 -15.07
CA ARG A 183 5.04 24.08 -15.15
C ARG A 183 6.53 24.00 -15.54
N GLY A 184 7.16 25.11 -15.92
CA GLY A 184 8.59 25.16 -16.20
C GLY A 184 9.40 25.30 -14.91
N GLY A 185 10.28 24.34 -14.63
CA GLY A 185 11.50 24.59 -13.85
C GLY A 185 11.78 23.76 -12.60
N ALA A 186 10.91 22.87 -12.12
CA ALA A 186 11.22 22.06 -10.92
C ALA A 186 10.63 20.65 -10.94
N TYR A 187 11.42 19.68 -10.50
CA TYR A 187 11.02 18.28 -10.28
C TYR A 187 10.04 18.18 -9.10
N ARG A 188 8.80 17.78 -9.37
CA ARG A 188 7.70 17.71 -8.38
C ARG A 188 7.29 16.27 -8.08
N PHE A 189 6.91 16.03 -6.84
CA PHE A 189 6.28 14.79 -6.40
C PHE A 189 4.77 14.84 -6.61
N LEU A 190 4.15 13.67 -6.67
CA LEU A 190 2.73 13.45 -6.90
C LEU A 190 1.94 13.90 -5.68
N THR A 191 1.10 14.90 -5.88
CA THR A 191 0.20 15.39 -4.84
C THR A 191 -1.20 14.81 -5.01
N PHE A 192 -2.06 14.93 -4.00
CA PHE A 192 -3.45 14.49 -4.16
C PHE A 192 -4.20 15.25 -5.26
N ALA A 193 -3.79 16.47 -5.59
CA ALA A 193 -4.43 17.31 -6.60
C ALA A 193 -3.88 17.05 -8.02
N SER A 194 -2.73 16.38 -8.13
CA SER A 194 -2.08 16.10 -9.40
C SER A 194 -3.04 15.38 -10.38
N PRO A 195 -3.13 15.84 -11.64
CA PRO A 195 -2.20 16.76 -12.31
C PRO A 195 -2.50 18.26 -12.16
N ARG A 196 -3.48 18.66 -11.35
CA ARG A 196 -3.79 20.07 -11.10
C ARG A 196 -2.83 20.64 -10.05
N ALA A 197 -2.72 21.97 -10.02
CA ALA A 197 -1.94 22.64 -8.99
C ALA A 197 -2.49 22.31 -7.59
N PHE A 198 -1.59 22.25 -6.61
CA PHE A 198 -1.97 22.09 -5.22
C PHE A 198 -2.88 23.27 -4.81
N PRO A 199 -4.09 23.02 -4.29
CA PRO A 199 -5.09 24.06 -4.14
C PRO A 199 -4.84 24.93 -2.91
N ASP A 200 -5.16 26.22 -3.00
CA ASP A 200 -4.89 27.20 -1.94
C ASP A 200 -5.55 26.85 -0.60
N TRP A 201 -6.74 26.25 -0.63
CA TRP A 201 -7.44 25.81 0.59
C TRP A 201 -6.72 24.68 1.33
N ALA A 202 -5.82 23.96 0.67
CA ALA A 202 -5.10 22.83 1.24
C ALA A 202 -3.74 23.21 1.84
N VAL A 203 -3.32 24.47 1.73
CA VAL A 203 -2.04 24.97 2.26
C VAL A 203 -2.06 24.97 3.79
N GLY A 204 -0.94 24.62 4.40
CA GLY A 204 -0.80 24.50 5.85
C GLY A 204 -0.58 25.85 6.54
N GLY A 205 -0.44 25.81 7.87
CA GLY A 205 0.03 26.94 8.69
C GLY A 205 -1.01 28.01 9.01
N THR A 206 -1.81 28.46 8.03
CA THR A 206 -2.73 29.59 8.19
C THR A 206 -4.18 29.15 8.39
N ASP A 207 -4.65 28.20 7.58
CA ASP A 207 -6.05 27.75 7.58
C ASP A 207 -6.27 26.46 8.39
N TRP A 208 -7.34 26.44 9.19
CA TRP A 208 -7.71 25.28 10.01
C TRP A 208 -8.40 24.16 9.21
N LYS A 209 -9.01 24.49 8.06
CA LYS A 209 -9.74 23.55 7.20
C LYS A 209 -8.88 22.35 6.76
N PRO A 210 -7.65 22.54 6.23
CA PRO A 210 -6.80 21.42 5.84
C PRO A 210 -6.34 20.58 7.02
N LEU A 211 -6.11 21.20 8.19
CA LEU A 211 -5.82 20.46 9.42
C LEU A 211 -7.00 19.57 9.83
N VAL A 212 -8.23 20.09 9.82
CA VAL A 212 -9.43 19.31 10.14
C VAL A 212 -9.65 18.19 9.13
N ALA A 213 -9.43 18.43 7.84
CA ALA A 213 -9.50 17.38 6.82
C ALA A 213 -8.47 16.27 7.08
N ALA A 214 -7.21 16.64 7.38
CA ALA A 214 -6.15 15.68 7.70
C ALA A 214 -6.46 14.86 8.96
N LEU A 215 -6.93 15.51 10.02
CA LEU A 215 -7.34 14.84 11.27
C LEU A 215 -8.56 13.94 11.05
N ALA A 216 -9.52 14.35 10.20
CA ALA A 216 -10.65 13.52 9.84
C ALA A 216 -10.21 12.26 9.09
N CYS A 217 -9.30 12.39 8.12
CA CYS A 217 -8.68 11.24 7.44
C CYS A 217 -7.99 10.31 8.44
N TRP A 218 -7.17 10.87 9.32
CA TRP A 218 -6.42 10.12 10.32
C TRP A 218 -7.32 9.34 11.31
N TRP A 219 -8.32 10.02 11.88
CA TRP A 219 -9.25 9.39 12.82
C TRP A 219 -10.18 8.41 12.13
N PHE A 220 -10.59 8.69 10.89
CA PHE A 220 -11.37 7.73 10.09
C PHE A 220 -10.61 6.41 9.95
N TRP A 221 -9.32 6.45 9.60
CA TRP A 221 -8.49 5.25 9.50
C TRP A 221 -8.34 4.54 10.86
N CYS A 222 -8.03 5.27 11.93
CA CYS A 222 -7.93 4.70 13.29
C CYS A 222 -9.21 3.98 13.71
N VAL A 223 -10.38 4.58 13.45
CA VAL A 223 -11.70 4.02 13.77
C VAL A 223 -12.10 2.90 12.81
N ALA A 224 -11.61 2.92 11.56
CA ALA A 224 -11.84 1.84 10.60
C ALA A 224 -11.09 0.56 10.98
N LEU A 225 -9.89 0.68 11.55
CA LEU A 225 -9.10 -0.44 12.08
C LEU A 225 -9.64 -1.02 13.39
N MET A 226 -10.52 -0.31 14.09
CA MET A 226 -11.10 -0.84 15.32
C MET A 226 -11.96 -2.08 15.03
N PRO A 227 -11.95 -3.10 15.91
CA PRO A 227 -12.73 -4.31 15.70
C PRO A 227 -14.23 -4.01 15.67
N ARG A 228 -14.84 -4.10 14.49
CA ARG A 228 -16.28 -3.90 14.28
C ARG A 228 -16.99 -5.25 14.25
N THR A 229 -17.84 -5.50 15.24
CA THR A 229 -18.80 -6.61 15.19
C THR A 229 -20.21 -6.04 15.22
N TRP A 230 -20.95 -6.20 14.12
CA TRP A 230 -22.32 -5.75 14.01
C TRP A 230 -23.27 -6.95 14.10
N TYR A 231 -24.05 -7.04 15.18
CA TYR A 231 -25.03 -8.11 15.39
C TYR A 231 -26.43 -7.61 15.03
N SER A 232 -26.78 -7.68 13.73
CA SER A 232 -28.06 -7.16 13.20
C SER A 232 -29.31 -7.85 13.77
N ARG A 233 -29.17 -9.07 14.31
CA ARG A 233 -30.29 -9.91 14.77
C ARG A 233 -31.08 -9.38 15.98
N HIS A 234 -30.56 -8.42 16.76
CA HIS A 234 -31.16 -7.96 18.01
C HIS A 234 -31.66 -6.49 17.98
N GLY A 235 -31.78 -5.90 16.79
CA GLY A 235 -32.16 -4.50 16.61
C GLY A 235 -31.00 -3.52 16.77
N TRP A 236 -31.06 -2.39 16.05
CA TRP A 236 -29.94 -1.46 15.88
C TRP A 236 -29.41 -0.87 17.21
N ARG A 237 -30.30 -0.57 18.18
CA ARG A 237 -29.89 0.00 19.48
C ARG A 237 -29.08 -0.98 20.33
N ARG A 238 -29.48 -2.26 20.35
CA ARG A 238 -28.75 -3.31 21.10
C ARG A 238 -27.46 -3.67 20.39
N ALA A 239 -27.48 -3.75 19.05
CA ALA A 239 -26.28 -3.94 18.24
C ALA A 239 -25.24 -2.82 18.49
N LEU A 240 -25.68 -1.56 18.51
CA LEU A 240 -24.82 -0.41 18.81
C LEU A 240 -24.26 -0.47 20.23
N LYS A 241 -25.09 -0.76 21.25
CA LYS A 241 -24.62 -0.91 22.64
C LYS A 241 -23.58 -2.02 22.78
N LEU A 242 -23.80 -3.17 22.16
CA LEU A 242 -22.86 -4.30 22.19
C LEU A 242 -21.56 -3.99 21.44
N ALA A 243 -21.64 -3.31 20.30
CA ALA A 243 -20.48 -2.85 19.55
C ALA A 243 -19.66 -1.84 20.37
N LEU A 244 -20.30 -0.83 20.97
CA LEU A 244 -19.65 0.16 21.83
C LEU A 244 -19.03 -0.47 23.08
N ALA A 245 -19.75 -1.37 23.77
CA ALA A 245 -19.22 -2.08 24.93
C ALA A 245 -17.98 -2.93 24.58
N ARG A 246 -17.96 -3.55 23.39
CA ARG A 246 -16.78 -4.28 22.91
C ARG A 246 -15.63 -3.36 22.57
N LEU A 247 -15.89 -2.22 21.93
CA LEU A 247 -14.88 -1.20 21.64
C LEU A 247 -14.23 -0.73 22.95
N CYS A 248 -15.01 -0.41 23.98
CA CYS A 248 -14.48 0.00 25.28
C CYS A 248 -13.70 -1.09 26.02
N ARG A 249 -13.95 -2.38 25.74
CA ARG A 249 -13.26 -3.50 26.40
C ARG A 249 -12.01 -3.97 25.65
N SER A 250 -11.91 -3.69 24.36
CA SER A 250 -10.81 -4.21 23.54
C SER A 250 -9.51 -3.45 23.80
N ARG A 251 -8.45 -4.17 24.15
CA ARG A 251 -7.10 -3.59 24.29
C ARG A 251 -6.62 -2.91 23.00
N ALA A 252 -7.00 -3.45 21.84
CA ALA A 252 -6.68 -2.87 20.54
C ALA A 252 -7.28 -1.47 20.35
N THR A 253 -8.48 -1.21 20.90
CA THR A 253 -9.14 0.09 20.80
C THR A 253 -8.37 1.17 21.58
N TYR A 254 -7.86 0.86 22.77
CA TYR A 254 -7.03 1.81 23.53
C TYR A 254 -5.71 2.09 22.84
N TRP A 255 -5.08 1.07 22.25
CA TRP A 255 -3.86 1.25 21.47
C TRP A 255 -4.08 2.13 20.24
N LEU A 256 -5.16 1.88 19.47
CA LEU A 256 -5.53 2.70 18.31
C LEU A 256 -5.96 4.12 18.71
N ALA A 257 -6.60 4.30 19.86
CA ALA A 257 -6.95 5.63 20.37
C ALA A 257 -5.69 6.41 20.79
N GLY A 258 -4.74 5.75 21.47
CA GLY A 258 -3.44 6.34 21.79
C GLY A 258 -2.67 6.73 20.53
N LEU A 259 -2.63 5.85 19.52
CA LEU A 259 -2.09 6.15 18.20
C LEU A 259 -2.80 7.36 17.57
N GLY A 260 -4.13 7.41 17.65
CA GLY A 260 -4.96 8.51 17.19
C GLY A 260 -4.55 9.87 17.77
N VAL A 261 -4.34 9.94 19.08
CA VAL A 261 -3.89 11.16 19.78
C VAL A 261 -2.48 11.56 19.37
N VAL A 262 -1.53 10.62 19.40
CA VAL A 262 -0.12 10.90 19.03
C VAL A 262 0.00 11.34 17.57
N GLY A 263 -0.69 10.67 16.66
CA GLY A 263 -0.73 11.05 15.25
C GLY A 263 -1.40 12.39 15.01
N SER A 264 -2.44 12.73 15.77
CA SER A 264 -3.07 14.07 15.69
C SER A 264 -2.08 15.18 16.06
N ALA A 265 -1.29 14.97 17.11
CA ALA A 265 -0.24 15.91 17.51
C ALA A 265 0.85 16.03 16.42
N ALA A 266 1.31 14.92 15.86
CA ALA A 266 2.30 14.92 14.78
C ALA A 266 1.79 15.65 13.52
N ILE A 267 0.54 15.39 13.11
CA ILE A 267 -0.10 16.07 11.97
C ILE A 267 -0.19 17.57 12.23
N ALA A 268 -0.58 17.99 13.44
CA ALA A 268 -0.65 19.40 13.80
C ALA A 268 0.73 20.09 13.76
N VAL A 269 1.81 19.39 14.14
CA VAL A 269 3.18 19.91 14.03
C VAL A 269 3.56 20.11 12.57
N VAL A 270 3.37 19.10 11.72
CA VAL A 270 3.72 19.21 10.28
C VAL A 270 2.84 20.26 9.59
N TRP A 271 1.57 20.37 9.95
CA TRP A 271 0.68 21.43 9.47
C TRP A 271 1.20 22.83 9.80
N ARG A 272 1.77 23.03 11.00
CA ARG A 272 2.38 24.32 11.37
C ARG A 272 3.66 24.63 10.62
N LEU A 273 4.41 23.60 10.22
CA LEU A 273 5.64 23.77 9.43
C LEU A 273 5.34 24.20 7.98
N ASP A 274 4.15 23.87 7.47
CA ASP A 274 3.69 24.14 6.10
C ASP A 274 4.71 23.69 5.02
N GLY A 275 4.51 24.13 3.77
CA GLY A 275 5.41 23.87 2.65
C GLY A 275 5.36 22.42 2.17
N LEU A 276 6.50 21.93 1.66
CA LEU A 276 6.56 20.63 0.98
C LEU A 276 6.29 19.45 1.92
N HIS A 277 6.71 19.54 3.18
CA HIS A 277 6.45 18.53 4.21
C HIS A 277 4.95 18.34 4.46
N TRP A 278 4.21 19.46 4.56
CA TRP A 278 2.77 19.42 4.68
C TRP A 278 2.10 18.86 3.43
N GLN A 279 2.50 19.32 2.25
CA GLN A 279 1.95 18.84 0.97
C GLN A 279 2.14 17.33 0.79
N GLY A 280 3.32 16.80 1.17
CA GLY A 280 3.63 15.38 1.14
C GLY A 280 2.76 14.59 2.12
N LEU A 281 2.74 14.99 3.40
CA LEU A 281 1.91 14.32 4.42
C LEU A 281 0.42 14.34 4.06
N PHE A 282 -0.10 15.50 3.67
CA PHE A 282 -1.52 15.65 3.33
C PHE A 282 -1.89 14.81 2.11
N SER A 283 -1.03 14.76 1.10
CA SER A 283 -1.23 13.91 -0.08
C SER A 283 -1.19 12.42 0.26
N SER A 284 -0.31 12.02 1.17
CA SER A 284 -0.21 10.64 1.66
C SER A 284 -1.42 10.24 2.53
N LEU A 285 -1.93 11.13 3.39
CA LEU A 285 -3.16 10.89 4.16
C LEU A 285 -4.38 10.71 3.24
N ILE A 286 -4.51 11.55 2.21
CA ILE A 286 -5.57 11.40 1.21
C ILE A 286 -5.35 10.12 0.40
N GLY A 287 -4.11 9.81 0.02
CA GLY A 287 -3.72 8.56 -0.63
C GLY A 287 -4.20 7.33 0.13
N MET A 288 -3.87 7.28 1.42
CA MET A 288 -4.28 6.24 2.35
C MET A 288 -5.80 6.10 2.40
N ILE A 289 -6.54 7.19 2.62
CA ILE A 289 -8.00 7.13 2.76
C ILE A 289 -8.72 6.86 1.45
N ALA A 290 -8.25 7.39 0.33
CA ALA A 290 -8.86 7.14 -0.96
C ALA A 290 -8.68 5.67 -1.37
N ALA A 291 -7.47 5.12 -1.25
CA ALA A 291 -7.21 3.72 -1.58
C ALA A 291 -7.96 2.76 -0.63
N PHE A 292 -7.92 3.02 0.68
CA PHE A 292 -8.68 2.28 1.67
C PHE A 292 -10.19 2.39 1.44
N GLY A 293 -10.70 3.61 1.23
CA GLY A 293 -12.12 3.91 1.11
C GLY A 293 -12.74 3.32 -0.17
N ILE A 294 -12.09 3.48 -1.32
CA ILE A 294 -12.61 2.95 -2.60
C ILE A 294 -12.68 1.43 -2.56
N THR A 295 -11.62 0.76 -2.10
CA THR A 295 -11.59 -0.70 -2.01
C THR A 295 -12.57 -1.22 -0.96
N TRP A 296 -12.78 -0.48 0.12
CA TRP A 296 -13.82 -0.80 1.09
C TRP A 296 -15.23 -0.67 0.51
N ILE A 297 -15.51 0.41 -0.24
CA ILE A 297 -16.81 0.60 -0.90
C ILE A 297 -17.08 -0.55 -1.87
N ILE A 298 -16.09 -0.92 -2.71
CA ILE A 298 -16.19 -2.06 -3.61
C ILE A 298 -16.48 -3.34 -2.82
N ARG A 299 -15.72 -3.60 -1.74
CA ARG A 299 -15.97 -4.76 -0.88
C ARG A 299 -17.42 -4.78 -0.38
N ILE A 300 -17.96 -3.67 0.12
CA ILE A 300 -19.34 -3.61 0.64
C ILE A 300 -20.35 -3.87 -0.49
N VAL A 301 -20.26 -3.12 -1.59
CA VAL A 301 -21.22 -3.20 -2.71
C VAL A 301 -21.27 -4.61 -3.29
N PHE A 302 -20.11 -5.20 -3.60
CA PHE A 302 -20.05 -6.53 -4.20
C PHE A 302 -20.41 -7.63 -3.21
N SER A 303 -20.11 -7.48 -1.91
CA SER A 303 -20.51 -8.48 -0.90
C SER A 303 -22.02 -8.52 -0.70
N LEU A 304 -22.69 -7.37 -0.78
CA LEU A 304 -24.15 -7.28 -0.71
C LEU A 304 -24.83 -7.92 -1.93
N VAL A 305 -24.23 -7.78 -3.12
CA VAL A 305 -24.80 -8.36 -4.36
C VAL A 305 -24.59 -9.88 -4.42
N LEU A 306 -23.42 -10.35 -4.00
CA LEU A 306 -23.02 -11.76 -4.10
C LEU A 306 -23.41 -12.63 -2.90
N ASP A 307 -23.98 -12.06 -1.83
CA ASP A 307 -24.28 -12.72 -0.54
C ASP A 307 -23.11 -13.50 0.08
N ARG A 308 -21.89 -13.10 -0.28
CA ARG A 308 -20.63 -13.64 0.24
C ARG A 308 -19.62 -12.53 0.26
N GLU A 309 -18.64 -12.61 1.16
CA GLU A 309 -17.58 -11.62 1.21
C GLU A 309 -16.82 -11.60 -0.13
N ALA A 310 -16.85 -10.45 -0.80
CA ALA A 310 -16.23 -10.28 -2.11
C ALA A 310 -14.70 -10.22 -2.02
N MET A 311 -14.18 -9.69 -0.91
CA MET A 311 -12.76 -9.44 -0.67
C MET A 311 -12.48 -9.40 0.83
N GLY A 312 -11.28 -9.80 1.25
CA GLY A 312 -10.85 -9.74 2.64
C GLY A 312 -10.71 -8.29 3.12
N PHE A 313 -10.93 -8.03 4.42
CA PHE A 313 -10.63 -6.70 4.98
C PHE A 313 -9.13 -6.39 4.94
N GLY A 314 -8.28 -7.41 4.98
CA GLY A 314 -6.83 -7.28 4.85
C GLY A 314 -6.40 -6.67 3.52
N ASP A 315 -7.10 -6.97 2.43
CA ASP A 315 -6.80 -6.37 1.11
C ASP A 315 -7.09 -4.86 1.11
N VAL A 316 -8.16 -4.47 1.80
CA VAL A 316 -8.56 -3.06 1.96
C VAL A 316 -7.53 -2.30 2.79
N THR A 317 -7.05 -2.88 3.89
CA THR A 317 -5.99 -2.25 4.70
C THR A 317 -4.68 -2.19 3.94
N LEU A 318 -4.30 -3.25 3.21
CA LEU A 318 -3.10 -3.28 2.35
C LEU A 318 -3.13 -2.15 1.32
N MET A 319 -4.28 -1.93 0.68
CA MET A 319 -4.46 -0.84 -0.26
C MET A 319 -4.35 0.53 0.41
N GLY A 320 -4.82 0.68 1.65
CA GLY A 320 -4.56 1.87 2.46
C GLY A 320 -3.07 2.14 2.69
N MET A 321 -2.28 1.10 2.99
CA MET A 321 -0.83 1.21 3.11
C MET A 321 -0.17 1.61 1.77
N ILE A 322 -0.54 0.96 0.67
CA ILE A 322 -0.04 1.30 -0.67
C ILE A 322 -0.39 2.77 -1.01
N GLY A 323 -1.60 3.21 -0.65
CA GLY A 323 -2.06 4.59 -0.76
C GLY A 323 -1.21 5.61 -0.01
N ALA A 324 -0.73 5.26 1.18
CA ALA A 324 0.17 6.11 1.94
C ALA A 324 1.53 6.30 1.24
N PHE A 325 2.05 5.27 0.57
CA PHE A 325 3.34 5.36 -0.12
C PHE A 325 3.26 5.99 -1.51
N LEU A 326 2.22 5.66 -2.28
CA LEU A 326 2.18 5.98 -3.72
C LEU A 326 1.17 7.08 -4.07
N GLY A 327 0.31 7.48 -3.12
CA GLY A 327 -0.82 8.36 -3.39
C GLY A 327 -2.03 7.61 -3.96
N TRP A 328 -3.14 8.34 -4.12
CA TRP A 328 -4.41 7.74 -4.51
C TRP A 328 -4.47 7.39 -6.01
N GLN A 329 -3.80 8.16 -6.87
CA GLN A 329 -3.79 7.93 -8.32
C GLN A 329 -3.12 6.61 -8.66
N ALA A 330 -1.89 6.41 -8.17
CA ALA A 330 -1.15 5.17 -8.37
C ALA A 330 -1.84 3.96 -7.73
N SER A 331 -2.45 4.13 -6.56
CA SER A 331 -3.20 3.06 -5.89
C SER A 331 -4.44 2.65 -6.67
N LEU A 332 -5.18 3.61 -7.24
CA LEU A 332 -6.32 3.31 -8.10
C LEU A 332 -5.88 2.49 -9.33
N MET A 333 -4.78 2.88 -9.97
CA MET A 333 -4.21 2.12 -11.08
C MET A 333 -3.80 0.71 -10.65
N ALA A 334 -3.11 0.58 -9.52
CA ALA A 334 -2.65 -0.69 -8.99
C ALA A 334 -3.82 -1.66 -8.76
N PHE A 335 -4.92 -1.14 -8.21
CA PHE A 335 -6.16 -1.90 -8.01
C PHE A 335 -6.74 -2.44 -9.33
N PHE A 336 -6.71 -1.66 -10.41
CA PHE A 336 -7.19 -2.11 -11.72
C PHE A 336 -6.21 -3.02 -12.46
N VAL A 337 -4.90 -2.90 -12.19
CA VAL A 337 -3.88 -3.77 -12.77
C VAL A 337 -3.89 -5.16 -12.10
N ALA A 338 -4.16 -5.24 -10.80
CA ALA A 338 -4.12 -6.48 -10.02
C ALA A 338 -4.97 -7.65 -10.58
N PRO A 339 -6.24 -7.44 -11.02
CA PRO A 339 -7.04 -8.50 -11.64
C PRO A 339 -6.40 -9.16 -12.85
N PHE A 340 -5.56 -8.47 -13.63
CA PHE A 340 -4.89 -9.07 -14.79
C PHE A 340 -3.86 -10.13 -14.34
N PHE A 341 -3.13 -9.86 -13.25
CA PHE A 341 -2.23 -10.85 -12.65
C PHE A 341 -3.01 -12.01 -12.04
N GLY A 342 -4.10 -11.71 -11.33
CA GLY A 342 -4.98 -12.73 -10.75
C GLY A 342 -5.60 -13.64 -11.81
N LEU A 343 -6.00 -13.09 -12.95
CA LEU A 343 -6.51 -13.86 -14.09
C LEU A 343 -5.42 -14.71 -14.74
N ALA A 344 -4.26 -14.13 -15.05
CA ALA A 344 -3.17 -14.82 -15.71
C ALA A 344 -2.63 -15.99 -14.87
N LEU A 345 -2.31 -15.74 -13.60
CA LEU A 345 -1.81 -16.77 -12.69
C LEU A 345 -2.92 -17.71 -12.22
N GLY A 346 -4.14 -17.21 -12.04
CA GLY A 346 -5.30 -18.04 -11.73
C GLY A 346 -5.60 -19.07 -12.81
N LEU A 347 -5.45 -18.71 -14.10
CA LEU A 347 -5.57 -19.65 -15.21
C LEU A 347 -4.50 -20.73 -15.15
N VAL A 348 -3.24 -20.35 -14.90
CA VAL A 348 -2.12 -21.30 -14.77
C VAL A 348 -2.35 -22.27 -13.62
N ILE A 349 -2.79 -21.79 -12.45
CA ILE A 349 -3.07 -22.60 -11.27
C ILE A 349 -4.29 -23.50 -11.50
N LEU A 350 -5.34 -23.01 -12.14
CA LEU A 350 -6.53 -23.80 -12.48
C LEU A 350 -6.17 -25.01 -13.35
N ILE A 351 -5.27 -24.81 -14.32
CA ILE A 351 -4.77 -25.87 -15.20
C ILE A 351 -3.89 -26.85 -14.42
N ALA A 352 -3.04 -26.36 -13.50
CA ALA A 352 -2.04 -27.19 -12.81
C ALA A 352 -2.59 -27.97 -11.60
N THR A 353 -3.44 -27.35 -10.77
CA THR A 353 -3.72 -27.84 -9.41
C THR A 353 -5.21 -28.09 -9.15
N ARG A 354 -6.13 -27.62 -10.01
CA ARG A 354 -7.59 -27.69 -9.83
C ARG A 354 -8.10 -27.11 -8.49
N ASP A 355 -7.28 -26.35 -7.77
CA ASP A 355 -7.69 -25.62 -6.57
C ASP A 355 -8.33 -24.29 -6.97
N HIS A 356 -9.37 -23.89 -6.22
CA HIS A 356 -10.22 -22.75 -6.53
C HIS A 356 -10.03 -21.57 -5.56
N ARG A 357 -9.20 -21.72 -4.51
CA ARG A 357 -8.96 -20.65 -3.53
C ARG A 357 -7.58 -20.05 -3.70
N ILE A 358 -7.54 -18.83 -4.24
CA ILE A 358 -6.29 -18.11 -4.46
C ILE A 358 -6.33 -16.81 -3.66
N PRO A 359 -5.33 -16.55 -2.79
CA PRO A 359 -5.23 -15.30 -2.04
C PRO A 359 -5.01 -14.12 -3.00
N TYR A 360 -5.72 -13.02 -2.77
CA TYR A 360 -5.72 -11.87 -3.70
C TYR A 360 -4.63 -10.84 -3.39
N GLY A 361 -4.14 -10.77 -2.15
CA GLY A 361 -3.12 -9.83 -1.69
C GLY A 361 -1.84 -9.82 -2.55
N PRO A 362 -1.26 -10.98 -2.92
CA PRO A 362 -0.11 -11.03 -3.82
C PRO A 362 -0.35 -10.35 -5.17
N PHE A 363 -1.58 -10.43 -5.72
CA PHE A 363 -1.91 -9.77 -6.99
C PHE A 363 -2.03 -8.25 -6.85
N LEU A 364 -2.53 -7.76 -5.70
CA LEU A 364 -2.48 -6.33 -5.37
C LEU A 364 -1.04 -5.82 -5.28
N CYS A 365 -0.17 -6.56 -4.61
CA CYS A 365 1.25 -6.22 -4.52
C CYS A 365 1.94 -6.20 -5.90
N LEU A 366 1.62 -7.17 -6.78
CA LEU A 366 2.12 -7.19 -8.16
C LEU A 366 1.57 -6.02 -8.99
N GLY A 367 0.30 -5.65 -8.81
CA GLY A 367 -0.29 -4.46 -9.42
C GLY A 367 0.43 -3.19 -9.00
N ALA A 368 0.68 -3.02 -7.70
CA ALA A 368 1.42 -1.88 -7.17
C ALA A 368 2.88 -1.84 -7.66
N ALA A 369 3.59 -2.96 -7.63
CA ALA A 369 4.96 -3.06 -8.15
C ALA A 369 5.02 -2.71 -9.64
N THR A 370 4.04 -3.14 -10.43
CA THR A 370 3.95 -2.81 -11.87
C THR A 370 3.73 -1.32 -12.06
N VAL A 371 2.82 -0.71 -11.30
CA VAL A 371 2.59 0.75 -11.38
C VAL A 371 3.84 1.53 -11.01
N VAL A 372 4.60 1.11 -9.99
CA VAL A 372 5.87 1.76 -9.60
C VAL A 372 6.91 1.66 -10.72
N VAL A 373 7.17 0.45 -11.22
CA VAL A 373 8.23 0.21 -12.23
C VAL A 373 7.92 0.92 -13.54
N PHE A 374 6.66 0.89 -13.99
CA PHE A 374 6.20 1.48 -15.24
C PHE A 374 5.52 2.84 -15.07
N TRP A 375 5.76 3.50 -13.92
CA TRP A 375 5.06 4.73 -13.53
C TRP A 375 5.07 5.79 -14.61
N ALA A 376 6.23 6.10 -15.18
CA ALA A 376 6.40 7.05 -16.26
C ALA A 376 5.40 6.83 -17.40
N GLY A 377 5.40 5.62 -17.98
CA GLY A 377 4.52 5.27 -19.09
C GLY A 377 3.04 5.31 -18.69
N ILE A 378 2.70 4.71 -17.55
CA ILE A 378 1.32 4.63 -17.06
C ILE A 378 0.78 6.03 -16.75
N TRP A 379 1.52 6.87 -16.03
CA TRP A 379 1.13 8.23 -15.69
C TRP A 379 0.92 9.06 -16.95
N SER A 380 1.85 9.02 -17.91
CA SER A 380 1.70 9.76 -19.17
C SER A 380 0.45 9.38 -19.97
N GLY A 381 0.10 8.09 -20.00
CA GLY A 381 -1.09 7.61 -20.69
C GLY A 381 -2.39 7.87 -19.93
N THR A 382 -2.32 8.06 -18.61
CA THR A 382 -3.52 8.15 -17.76
C THR A 382 -3.79 9.53 -17.18
N VAL A 383 -2.83 10.45 -17.24
CA VAL A 383 -2.93 11.77 -16.61
C VAL A 383 -4.16 12.56 -17.08
N SER A 384 -4.55 12.41 -18.34
CA SER A 384 -5.75 13.02 -18.94
C SER A 384 -7.06 12.54 -18.29
N TRP A 385 -7.09 11.36 -17.68
CA TRP A 385 -8.25 10.88 -16.91
C TRP A 385 -8.30 11.53 -15.52
N PHE A 386 -7.17 11.65 -14.82
CA PHE A 386 -7.09 12.27 -13.49
C PHE A 386 -7.37 13.77 -13.53
N ALA A 387 -6.97 14.39 -14.63
CA ALA A 387 -7.34 15.70 -15.08
C ALA A 387 -8.83 16.04 -15.05
N LEU A 388 -9.73 15.06 -15.22
CA LEU A 388 -11.18 15.25 -15.17
C LEU A 388 -11.67 15.64 -13.77
N GLY A 389 -10.87 15.37 -12.72
CA GLY A 389 -11.18 15.75 -11.34
C GLY A 389 -12.49 15.14 -10.83
N PRO A 390 -13.49 15.94 -10.39
CA PRO A 390 -14.75 15.39 -9.87
C PRO A 390 -15.50 14.47 -10.83
N ILE A 391 -15.36 14.69 -12.14
CA ILE A 391 -15.99 13.84 -13.18
C ILE A 391 -15.42 12.42 -13.13
N LEU A 392 -14.13 12.24 -12.82
CA LEU A 392 -13.53 10.92 -12.64
C LEU A 392 -14.20 10.17 -11.48
N ILE A 393 -14.46 10.85 -10.36
CA ILE A 393 -15.13 10.25 -9.20
C ILE A 393 -16.54 9.81 -9.58
N LEU A 394 -17.29 10.65 -10.29
CA LEU A 394 -18.63 10.31 -10.78
C LEU A 394 -18.59 9.09 -11.72
N LEU A 395 -17.60 9.03 -12.61
CA LEU A 395 -17.40 7.91 -13.53
C LEU A 395 -17.12 6.62 -12.76
N LEU A 396 -16.22 6.64 -11.77
CA LEU A 396 -15.93 5.48 -10.92
C LEU A 396 -17.17 4.99 -10.16
N VAL A 397 -17.96 5.91 -9.60
CA VAL A 397 -19.23 5.57 -8.92
C VAL A 397 -20.20 4.93 -9.91
N THR A 398 -20.33 5.50 -11.11
CA THR A 398 -21.20 4.98 -12.16
C THR A 398 -20.76 3.58 -12.60
N CYS A 399 -19.46 3.35 -12.75
CA CYS A 399 -18.90 2.02 -13.06
C CYS A 399 -19.22 1.01 -11.95
N ILE A 400 -19.03 1.36 -10.67
CA ILE A 400 -19.32 0.47 -9.54
C ILE A 400 -20.82 0.11 -9.51
N VAL A 401 -21.71 1.11 -9.65
CA VAL A 401 -23.16 0.90 -9.68
C VAL A 401 -23.58 0.05 -10.88
N GLY A 402 -23.01 0.32 -12.06
CA GLY A 402 -23.25 -0.46 -13.27
C GLY A 402 -22.81 -1.92 -13.13
N SER A 403 -21.62 -2.17 -12.57
CA SER A 403 -21.14 -3.53 -12.31
C SER A 403 -22.03 -4.27 -11.30
N ALA A 404 -22.47 -3.58 -10.23
CA ALA A 404 -23.39 -4.15 -9.26
C ALA A 404 -24.74 -4.52 -9.91
N PHE A 405 -25.27 -3.65 -10.78
CA PHE A 405 -26.50 -3.90 -11.53
C PHE A 405 -26.38 -5.11 -12.46
N ILE A 406 -25.27 -5.23 -13.21
CA ILE A 406 -25.01 -6.38 -14.09
C ILE A 406 -24.98 -7.68 -13.28
N LEU A 407 -24.32 -7.68 -12.12
CA LEU A 407 -24.27 -8.86 -11.25
C LEU A 407 -25.64 -9.23 -10.68
N LEU A 408 -26.46 -8.24 -10.32
CA LEU A 408 -27.84 -8.47 -9.88
C LEU A 408 -28.70 -9.05 -11.01
N LEU A 409 -28.58 -8.52 -12.22
CA LEU A 409 -29.28 -9.04 -13.40
C LEU A 409 -28.86 -10.49 -13.69
N TRP A 410 -27.57 -10.77 -13.67
CA TRP A 410 -27.05 -12.12 -13.88
C TRP A 410 -27.54 -13.10 -12.80
N ARG A 411 -27.61 -12.66 -11.55
CA ARG A 411 -28.18 -13.45 -10.45
C ARG A 411 -29.66 -13.73 -10.66
N PHE A 412 -30.43 -12.74 -11.12
CA PHE A 412 -31.84 -12.92 -11.48
C PHE A 412 -32.00 -13.93 -12.62
N LEU A 413 -31.20 -13.81 -13.68
CA LEU A 413 -31.24 -14.73 -14.84
C LEU A 413 -30.80 -16.16 -14.54
N ARG A 414 -29.95 -16.39 -13.52
CA ARG A 414 -29.60 -17.74 -13.04
C ARG A 414 -30.59 -18.31 -12.04
N GLY A 415 -31.38 -17.43 -11.40
CA GLY A 415 -32.40 -17.81 -10.42
C GLY A 415 -33.79 -18.02 -11.01
N ALA A 416 -34.01 -17.59 -12.26
CA ALA A 416 -35.13 -17.96 -13.13
C ALA A 416 -34.71 -19.11 -14.05
#